data_AF-A0A0W4ZMJ5-F1
#
_entry.id   AF-A0A0W4ZMJ5-F1
#
_cell.length_a   1.000
_cell.length_b   1.000
_cell.length_c   1.000
_cell.angle_alpha   90.00
_cell.angle_beta   90.00
_cell.angle_gamma   90.00
#
_symmetry.space_group_name_H-M   'P 1'
#
loop_
_entity.id
_entity.type
_entity.pdbx_description
1 polymer ?
#
loop_
_entity_poly.entity_id
_entity_poly.type
_entity_poly.pdbx_seq_one_letter_code
_entity_poly.pdbx_strand_id
1 'polypeptide(L)'
;MTGCCLQERSLTGTWTSKSRSVFTGPGFYDPVEDKMFPPKLTGISYSFTDDGYFEESLYRVSSNPTTPECSISVLQWQHGTFQKLDNGSLLLNPFPNDGRQILSNPCLGMTSRYTRFSVRELIIKFDIVVDQYYKGYKLQLYQFDGTPVQPLYLAYFPPQMLPTVVFNSVSQKNYKRSFQSHIFFRIPDPDYVWWVGIFMILLGSVGYFMI
;
A
#
# COMPACT_ATOMS: atom_id res chain seq x y z
N MET A 1 32.72 2.56 36.00
CA MET A 1 31.31 2.99 35.85
C MET A 1 31.28 3.99 34.71
N THR A 2 30.98 3.53 33.51
CA THR A 2 30.90 4.39 32.31
C THR A 2 29.49 4.23 31.78
N GLY A 3 28.64 5.20 32.13
CA GLY A 3 27.26 5.27 31.67
C GLY A 3 27.26 5.43 30.16
N CYS A 4 26.83 4.38 29.46
CA CYS A 4 26.49 4.51 28.06
C CYS A 4 25.16 5.28 28.01
N CYS A 5 25.20 6.51 27.53
CA CYS A 5 24.01 7.26 27.19
C CYS A 5 23.16 6.37 26.29
N LEU A 6 21.91 6.10 26.66
CA LEU A 6 20.92 5.56 25.73
C LEU A 6 20.89 6.52 24.56
N GLN A 7 21.51 6.15 23.45
CA GLN A 7 21.45 6.96 22.23
C GLN A 7 20.01 6.82 21.72
N GLU A 8 19.17 7.80 22.08
CA GLU A 8 17.85 7.96 21.49
C GLU A 8 18.01 7.99 19.99
N ARG A 9 17.44 6.98 19.33
CA ARG A 9 17.46 6.92 17.88
C ARG A 9 16.54 8.02 17.34
N SER A 10 17.00 8.72 16.30
CA SER A 10 16.12 9.64 15.57
C SER A 10 14.91 8.89 15.00
N LEU A 11 13.77 9.60 14.89
CA LEU A 11 12.55 9.12 14.22
C LEU A 11 12.79 8.83 12.72
N THR A 12 13.88 9.37 12.16
CA THR A 12 14.22 9.28 10.74
C THR A 12 14.40 7.84 10.27
N GLY A 13 13.78 7.54 9.12
CA GLY A 13 13.76 6.23 8.49
C GLY A 13 12.35 5.80 8.08
N THR A 14 12.29 4.67 7.37
CA THR A 14 11.02 4.02 7.02
C THR A 14 10.69 2.96 8.05
N TRP A 15 9.52 3.10 8.65
CA TRP A 15 8.96 2.20 9.63
C TRP A 15 7.78 1.47 9.01
N THR A 16 7.76 0.15 9.10
CA THR A 16 6.69 -0.70 8.56
C THR A 16 6.16 -1.63 9.64
N SER A 17 4.87 -1.93 9.56
CA SER A 17 4.28 -3.03 10.32
C SER A 17 4.97 -4.38 10.06
N LYS A 18 4.76 -5.34 10.97
CA LYS A 18 5.42 -6.67 10.96
C LYS A 18 5.26 -7.45 9.66
N SER A 19 4.19 -7.23 8.89
CA SER A 19 3.98 -7.93 7.61
C SER A 19 5.04 -7.60 6.58
N ARG A 20 5.74 -6.45 6.71
CA ARG A 20 6.76 -5.97 5.76
C ARG A 20 6.31 -6.04 4.31
N SER A 21 5.01 -5.81 4.07
CA SER A 21 4.44 -5.78 2.72
C SER A 21 4.08 -4.36 2.30
N VAL A 22 3.74 -3.50 3.26
CA VAL A 22 3.36 -2.10 3.01
C VAL A 22 4.58 -1.24 3.27
N PHE A 23 5.00 -0.46 2.27
CA PHE A 23 6.10 0.48 2.38
C PHE A 23 5.68 1.80 1.72
N THR A 24 6.22 2.90 2.19
CA THR A 24 6.14 4.20 1.51
C THR A 24 7.00 4.23 0.25
N GLY A 25 6.76 5.21 -0.61
CA GLY A 25 7.49 5.46 -1.85
C GLY A 25 6.79 4.96 -3.12
N PRO A 26 7.52 4.89 -4.25
CA PRO A 26 6.95 4.61 -5.57
C PRO A 26 6.35 3.20 -5.71
N GLY A 27 6.68 2.29 -4.81
CA GLY A 27 6.09 0.95 -4.76
C GLY A 27 4.63 0.94 -4.25
N PHE A 28 4.14 2.02 -3.65
CA PHE A 28 2.78 2.14 -3.13
C PHE A 28 1.92 3.10 -3.93
N TYR A 29 2.49 4.22 -4.38
CA TYR A 29 1.81 5.23 -5.17
C TYR A 29 2.71 5.78 -6.28
N ASP A 30 2.16 5.91 -7.48
CA ASP A 30 2.76 6.58 -8.63
C ASP A 30 2.07 7.93 -8.86
N PRO A 31 2.76 9.06 -8.59
CA PRO A 31 2.21 10.39 -8.80
C PRO A 31 2.10 10.80 -10.28
N VAL A 32 2.81 10.13 -11.19
CA VAL A 32 2.77 10.41 -12.64
C VAL A 32 1.53 9.77 -13.28
N GLU A 33 1.26 8.50 -12.96
CA GLU A 33 0.08 7.78 -13.46
C GLU A 33 -1.19 7.96 -12.59
N ASP A 34 -1.07 8.65 -11.44
CA ASP A 34 -2.13 8.78 -10.42
C ASP A 34 -2.71 7.40 -10.06
N LYS A 35 -1.81 6.49 -9.64
CA LYS A 35 -2.12 5.07 -9.44
C LYS A 35 -1.52 4.55 -8.15
N MET A 36 -2.33 3.84 -7.37
CA MET A 36 -1.82 3.10 -6.22
C MET A 36 -1.63 1.63 -6.55
N PHE A 37 -0.66 1.00 -5.89
CA PHE A 37 -0.38 -0.42 -5.99
C PHE A 37 -0.73 -1.10 -4.67
N PRO A 38 -1.81 -1.89 -4.61
CA PRO A 38 -2.18 -2.61 -3.40
C PRO A 38 -1.10 -3.67 -3.08
N PRO A 39 -0.55 -3.66 -1.85
CA PRO A 39 0.40 -4.68 -1.42
C PRO A 39 -0.23 -6.06 -1.25
N LYS A 40 0.61 -7.10 -1.16
CA LYS A 40 0.16 -8.50 -0.98
C LYS A 40 -0.49 -8.74 0.39
N LEU A 41 0.00 -8.09 1.43
CA LEU A 41 -0.51 -8.21 2.80
C LEU A 41 -0.85 -6.82 3.36
N THR A 42 -1.84 -6.79 4.25
CA THR A 42 -2.22 -5.58 4.98
C THR A 42 -1.11 -5.10 5.90
N GLY A 43 -1.17 -3.81 6.22
CA GLY A 43 -0.16 -3.17 7.03
C GLY A 43 -0.21 -1.66 6.93
N ILE A 44 0.72 -1.04 7.64
CA ILE A 44 0.95 0.39 7.60
C ILE A 44 2.45 0.65 7.53
N SER A 45 2.81 1.79 6.96
CA SER A 45 4.17 2.29 6.94
C SER A 45 4.17 3.81 7.06
N TYR A 46 5.17 4.31 7.79
CA TYR A 46 5.47 5.73 7.90
C TYR A 46 6.94 5.93 7.58
N SER A 47 7.26 6.97 6.82
CA SER A 47 8.62 7.43 6.62
C SER A 47 8.77 8.84 7.14
N PHE A 48 9.87 9.10 7.85
CA PHE A 48 10.22 10.42 8.37
C PHE A 48 11.61 10.81 7.90
N THR A 49 11.76 12.05 7.45
CA THR A 49 13.06 12.66 7.11
C THR A 49 13.56 13.55 8.24
N ASP A 50 14.87 13.81 8.26
CA ASP A 50 15.45 14.79 9.18
C ASP A 50 14.97 16.22 8.90
N ASP A 51 14.57 16.50 7.64
CA ASP A 51 14.10 17.82 7.18
C ASP A 51 12.62 18.11 7.53
N GLY A 52 11.98 17.25 8.32
CA GLY A 52 10.61 17.48 8.79
C GLY A 52 9.50 17.06 7.83
N TYR A 53 9.78 16.15 6.89
CA TYR A 53 8.77 15.58 5.99
C TYR A 53 8.36 14.16 6.39
N PHE A 54 7.09 13.84 6.18
CA PHE A 54 6.56 12.51 6.40
C PHE A 54 5.82 12.00 5.16
N GLU A 55 5.79 10.69 5.03
CA GLU A 55 4.90 9.97 4.14
C GLU A 55 4.25 8.83 4.92
N GLU A 56 2.96 8.60 4.69
CA GLU A 56 2.24 7.45 5.22
C GLU A 56 1.66 6.59 4.09
N SER A 57 1.62 5.29 4.33
CA SER A 57 1.01 4.32 3.44
C SER A 57 0.28 3.28 4.27
N LEU A 58 -1.01 3.11 3.99
CA LEU A 58 -1.89 2.27 4.79
C LEU A 58 -2.70 1.35 3.89
N TYR A 59 -2.65 0.06 4.18
CA TYR A 59 -3.51 -0.94 3.59
C TYR A 59 -4.23 -1.73 4.69
N ARG A 60 -5.53 -1.47 4.85
CA ARG A 60 -6.37 -2.11 5.85
C ARG A 60 -7.52 -2.85 5.18
N VAL A 61 -7.87 -3.99 5.75
CA VAL A 61 -9.03 -4.79 5.33
C VAL A 61 -9.87 -5.07 6.57
N SER A 62 -11.17 -4.82 6.48
CA SER A 62 -12.17 -5.15 7.48
C SER A 62 -13.03 -6.30 6.95
N SER A 63 -13.00 -7.43 7.65
CA SER A 63 -13.85 -8.59 7.36
C SER A 63 -15.29 -8.36 7.84
N ASN A 64 -16.26 -8.89 7.10
CA ASN A 64 -17.64 -9.01 7.56
C ASN A 64 -17.94 -10.51 7.81
N PRO A 65 -18.11 -10.96 9.08
CA PRO A 65 -18.31 -12.37 9.38
C PRO A 65 -19.67 -12.91 8.92
N THR A 66 -20.67 -12.04 8.74
CA THR A 66 -21.99 -12.43 8.24
C THR A 66 -21.97 -12.65 6.73
N THR A 67 -21.20 -11.83 6.01
CA THR A 67 -21.01 -11.92 4.55
C THR A 67 -19.52 -11.83 4.20
N PRO A 68 -18.77 -12.95 4.26
CA PRO A 68 -17.33 -12.98 4.04
C PRO A 68 -16.88 -12.45 2.67
N GLU A 69 -17.73 -12.59 1.65
CA GLU A 69 -17.55 -12.02 0.31
C GLU A 69 -17.57 -10.48 0.30
N CYS A 70 -18.14 -9.86 1.33
CA CYS A 70 -18.28 -8.41 1.50
C CYS A 70 -17.11 -7.74 2.25
N SER A 71 -15.88 -8.25 2.14
CA SER A 71 -14.74 -7.62 2.82
C SER A 71 -14.47 -6.21 2.29
N ILE A 72 -14.33 -5.24 3.19
CA ILE A 72 -14.05 -3.85 2.84
C ILE A 72 -12.55 -3.61 2.92
N SER A 73 -11.94 -3.05 1.89
CA SER A 73 -10.53 -2.67 1.91
C SER A 73 -10.34 -1.18 1.67
N VAL A 74 -9.36 -0.62 2.38
CA VAL A 74 -8.97 0.78 2.32
C VAL A 74 -7.47 0.84 2.06
N LEU A 75 -7.11 1.49 0.95
CA LEU A 75 -5.74 1.85 0.62
C LEU A 75 -5.63 3.37 0.73
N GLN A 76 -4.72 3.87 1.56
CA GLN A 76 -4.55 5.30 1.82
C GLN A 76 -3.07 5.67 1.69
N TRP A 77 -2.84 6.80 1.03
CA TRP A 77 -1.53 7.41 0.87
C TRP A 77 -1.65 8.91 1.13
N GLN A 78 -0.78 9.48 1.94
CA GLN A 78 -0.60 10.94 2.01
C GLN A 78 0.83 11.26 2.46
N HIS A 79 1.24 12.49 2.21
CA HIS A 79 2.55 13.01 2.57
C HIS A 79 2.46 14.50 2.91
N GLY A 80 3.46 15.01 3.60
CA GLY A 80 3.52 16.40 3.99
C GLY A 80 4.61 16.68 5.00
N THR A 81 4.37 17.63 5.90
CA THR A 81 5.33 18.01 6.95
C THR A 81 4.90 17.49 8.31
N PHE A 82 5.86 17.15 9.16
CA PHE A 82 5.59 16.81 10.55
C PHE A 82 6.33 17.76 11.49
N GLN A 83 5.76 17.95 12.67
CA GLN A 83 6.33 18.79 13.71
C GLN A 83 6.34 18.03 15.04
N LYS A 84 7.48 18.04 15.72
CA LYS A 84 7.59 17.61 17.12
C LYS A 84 7.15 18.78 18.00
N LEU A 85 6.08 18.61 18.75
CA LEU A 85 5.57 19.61 19.68
C LEU A 85 6.31 19.51 21.03
N ASP A 86 6.32 20.61 21.79
CA ASP A 86 7.05 20.71 23.07
C ASP A 86 6.58 19.69 24.12
N ASN A 87 5.34 19.22 24.00
CA ASN A 87 4.77 18.18 24.86
C ASN A 87 5.19 16.74 24.46
N GLY A 88 6.05 16.58 23.44
CA GLY A 88 6.53 15.29 22.93
C GLY A 88 5.60 14.62 21.91
N SER A 89 4.48 15.26 21.55
CA SER A 89 3.59 14.76 20.50
C SER A 89 4.10 15.09 19.10
N LEU A 90 3.66 14.33 18.11
CA LEU A 90 3.93 14.55 16.70
C LEU A 90 2.65 15.01 16.00
N LEU A 91 2.72 16.15 15.30
CA LEU A 91 1.65 16.63 14.44
C LEU A 91 2.03 16.38 12.97
N LEU A 92 1.24 15.56 12.27
CA LEU A 92 1.37 15.29 10.85
C LEU A 92 0.43 16.19 10.05
N ASN A 93 1.00 17.03 9.18
CA ASN A 93 0.28 17.99 8.35
C ASN A 93 0.44 17.62 6.86
N PRO A 94 -0.51 16.90 6.26
CA PRO A 94 -0.43 16.51 4.86
C PRO A 94 -0.61 17.70 3.92
N PHE A 95 -0.11 17.56 2.69
CA PHE A 95 -0.42 18.48 1.60
C PHE A 95 -1.87 18.26 1.13
N PRO A 96 -2.76 19.27 1.22
CA PRO A 96 -4.21 19.06 1.14
C PRO A 96 -4.76 18.38 -0.13
N ASN A 97 -4.07 18.48 -1.27
CA ASN A 97 -4.56 17.98 -2.56
C ASN A 97 -3.82 16.74 -3.07
N ASP A 98 -2.83 16.26 -2.33
CA ASP A 98 -1.92 15.22 -2.80
C ASP A 98 -2.36 13.84 -2.36
N GLY A 99 -2.83 13.69 -1.13
CA GLY A 99 -3.20 12.39 -0.61
C GLY A 99 -4.33 11.74 -1.42
N ARG A 100 -4.31 10.41 -1.43
CA ARG A 100 -5.17 9.56 -2.23
C ARG A 100 -5.74 8.45 -1.35
N GLN A 101 -6.92 7.97 -1.71
CA GLN A 101 -7.57 6.84 -1.07
C GLN A 101 -8.31 5.99 -2.10
N ILE A 102 -8.18 4.67 -1.96
CA ILE A 102 -9.01 3.69 -2.65
C ILE A 102 -9.86 2.97 -1.60
N LEU A 103 -11.18 3.06 -1.75
CA LEU A 103 -12.13 2.27 -0.99
C LEU A 103 -12.72 1.19 -1.91
N SER A 104 -12.50 -0.08 -1.56
CA SER A 104 -13.12 -1.21 -2.26
C SER A 104 -14.16 -1.85 -1.36
N ASN A 105 -15.41 -1.87 -1.81
CA ASN A 105 -16.52 -2.54 -1.15
C ASN A 105 -17.26 -3.40 -2.19
N PRO A 106 -16.98 -4.72 -2.24
CA PRO A 106 -17.52 -5.61 -3.27
C PRO A 106 -19.06 -5.73 -3.21
N CYS A 107 -19.69 -5.42 -2.09
CA CYS A 107 -21.15 -5.53 -1.93
C CYS A 107 -21.91 -4.24 -2.27
N LEU A 108 -21.21 -3.12 -2.45
CA LEU A 108 -21.78 -1.92 -3.05
C LEU A 108 -21.51 -1.83 -4.57
N GLY A 109 -20.59 -2.64 -5.09
CA GLY A 109 -20.31 -2.73 -6.51
C GLY A 109 -18.94 -3.34 -6.81
N MET A 110 -18.72 -3.68 -8.08
CA MET A 110 -17.49 -4.31 -8.57
C MET A 110 -16.33 -3.32 -8.77
N THR A 111 -16.57 -2.02 -8.58
CA THR A 111 -15.59 -0.96 -8.81
C THR A 111 -15.16 -0.31 -7.50
N SER A 112 -13.85 -0.16 -7.31
CA SER A 112 -13.29 0.61 -6.19
C SER A 112 -13.45 2.11 -6.40
N ARG A 113 -13.71 2.87 -5.33
CA ARG A 113 -13.82 4.33 -5.36
C ARG A 113 -12.46 4.96 -5.08
N TYR A 114 -11.95 5.74 -6.03
CA TYR A 114 -10.71 6.51 -5.89
C TYR A 114 -11.06 7.96 -5.52
N THR A 115 -10.55 8.44 -4.38
CA THR A 115 -10.83 9.79 -3.87
C THR A 115 -9.56 10.46 -3.37
N ARG A 116 -9.57 11.80 -3.29
CA ARG A 116 -8.54 12.53 -2.55
C ARG A 116 -8.67 12.28 -1.06
N PHE A 117 -7.54 12.33 -0.35
CA PHE A 117 -7.46 12.13 1.09
C PHE A 117 -6.49 13.16 1.66
N SER A 118 -6.87 13.78 2.78
CA SER A 118 -6.03 14.74 3.48
C SER A 118 -6.54 14.84 4.91
N VAL A 119 -5.89 14.13 5.82
CA VAL A 119 -6.24 14.13 7.24
C VAL A 119 -5.00 14.45 8.06
N ARG A 120 -5.10 15.50 8.88
CA ARG A 120 -4.07 15.79 9.88
C ARG A 120 -4.15 14.74 10.98
N GLU A 121 -3.00 14.18 11.35
CA GLU A 121 -2.91 13.17 12.40
C GLU A 121 -2.12 13.74 13.58
N LEU A 122 -2.69 13.62 14.79
CA LEU A 122 -2.01 13.93 16.04
C LEU A 122 -1.62 12.62 16.71
N ILE A 123 -0.32 12.38 16.83
CA ILE A 123 0.25 11.26 17.56
C ILE A 123 0.70 11.81 18.91
N ILE A 124 -0.01 11.49 19.98
CA ILE A 124 0.22 12.11 21.29
C ILE A 124 1.56 11.70 21.92
N LYS A 125 2.06 10.53 21.53
CA LYS A 125 3.27 9.93 22.04
C LYS A 125 3.86 9.00 21.00
N PHE A 126 5.18 8.92 20.94
CA PHE A 126 5.90 7.87 20.25
C PHE A 126 7.07 7.38 21.10
N ASP A 127 7.35 6.08 21.05
CA ASP A 127 8.48 5.47 21.73
C ASP A 127 9.28 4.65 20.71
N ILE A 128 10.61 4.82 20.71
CA ILE A 128 11.52 4.00 19.90
C ILE A 128 12.30 3.08 20.83
N VAL A 129 12.04 1.79 20.70
CA VAL A 129 12.60 0.77 21.60
C VAL A 129 13.27 -0.33 20.77
N VAL A 130 14.37 -0.87 21.26
CA VAL A 130 14.95 -2.09 20.66
C VAL A 130 14.10 -3.28 21.07
N ASP A 131 13.49 -3.94 20.10
CA ASP A 131 12.71 -5.15 20.34
C ASP A 131 13.65 -6.34 20.53
N GLN A 132 13.64 -6.94 21.72
CA GLN A 132 14.54 -8.06 22.06
C GLN A 132 14.24 -9.33 21.27
N TYR A 133 12.97 -9.53 20.88
CA TYR A 133 12.56 -10.70 20.10
C TYR A 133 12.93 -10.53 18.64
N TYR A 134 12.62 -9.36 18.06
CA TYR A 134 12.88 -9.06 16.66
C TYR A 134 14.32 -8.60 16.36
N LYS A 135 15.10 -8.30 17.41
CA LYS A 135 16.47 -7.77 17.35
C LYS A 135 16.59 -6.54 16.43
N GLY A 136 15.60 -5.66 16.50
CA GLY A 136 15.53 -4.47 15.64
C GLY A 136 14.81 -3.31 16.33
N TYR A 137 14.93 -2.12 15.76
CA TYR A 137 14.23 -0.95 16.28
C TYR A 137 12.73 -1.07 15.99
N LYS A 138 11.94 -0.86 17.04
CA LYS A 138 10.49 -0.80 17.02
C LYS A 138 10.04 0.61 17.37
N LEU A 139 9.20 1.18 16.53
CA LEU A 139 8.50 2.43 16.75
C LEU A 139 7.07 2.12 17.20
N GLN A 140 6.72 2.55 18.40
CA GLN A 140 5.37 2.47 18.95
C GLN A 140 4.75 3.86 18.90
N LEU A 141 3.67 4.01 18.13
CA LEU A 141 2.91 5.26 18.04
C LEU A 141 1.63 5.16 18.88
N TYR A 142 1.14 6.29 19.38
CA TYR A 142 -0.12 6.41 20.11
C TYR A 142 -1.01 7.46 19.43
N GLN A 143 -2.24 7.09 19.09
CA GLN A 143 -3.22 7.96 18.43
C GLN A 143 -3.66 9.11 19.35
N PHE A 144 -4.50 10.01 18.84
CA PHE A 144 -5.05 11.16 19.58
C PHE A 144 -5.78 10.76 20.88
N ASP A 145 -6.36 9.56 20.94
CA ASP A 145 -7.08 8.98 22.07
C ASP A 145 -6.17 8.18 23.03
N GLY A 146 -4.88 8.08 22.73
CA GLY A 146 -3.91 7.27 23.45
C GLY A 146 -3.95 5.78 23.12
N THR A 147 -4.77 5.35 22.17
CA THR A 147 -4.78 3.98 21.70
C THR A 147 -3.47 3.69 20.95
N PRO A 148 -2.71 2.64 21.32
CA PRO A 148 -1.49 2.29 20.61
C PRO A 148 -1.82 1.86 19.17
N VAL A 149 -1.09 2.42 18.21
CA VAL A 149 -1.07 1.92 16.82
C VAL A 149 -0.34 0.57 16.80
N GLN A 150 -0.60 -0.27 15.80
CA GLN A 150 0.19 -1.49 15.59
C GLN A 150 1.70 -1.17 15.55
N PRO A 151 2.56 -2.02 16.14
CA PRO A 151 3.99 -1.74 16.23
C PRO A 151 4.63 -1.71 14.84
N LEU A 152 5.49 -0.71 14.64
CA LEU A 152 6.25 -0.51 13.43
C LEU A 152 7.70 -0.90 13.67
N TYR A 153 8.38 -1.40 12.65
CA TYR A 153 9.78 -1.80 12.69
C TYR A 153 10.55 -1.06 11.62
N LEU A 154 11.78 -0.67 11.93
CA LEU A 154 12.65 -0.01 10.97
C LEU A 154 12.94 -0.96 9.79
N ALA A 155 12.64 -0.49 8.58
CA ALA A 155 12.92 -1.18 7.33
C ALA A 155 14.06 -0.52 6.54
N TYR A 156 14.04 0.81 6.42
CA TYR A 156 15.03 1.54 5.63
C TYR A 156 15.59 2.74 6.38
N PHE A 157 16.87 2.98 6.19
CA PHE A 157 17.59 4.17 6.64
C PHE A 157 18.73 4.42 5.61
N PRO A 158 18.64 5.44 4.74
CA PRO A 158 17.71 6.58 4.73
C PRO A 158 16.23 6.20 4.44
N PRO A 159 15.26 7.08 4.75
CA PRO A 159 13.84 6.82 4.50
C PRO A 159 13.53 6.71 2.99
N GLN A 160 12.66 5.77 2.65
CA GLN A 160 12.10 5.58 1.32
C GLN A 160 10.75 6.30 1.22
N MET A 161 10.67 7.41 0.49
CA MET A 161 9.44 8.14 0.22
C MET A 161 9.48 8.79 -1.17
N LEU A 162 8.33 9.23 -1.66
CA LEU A 162 8.20 10.06 -2.85
C LEU A 162 8.76 11.48 -2.59
N PRO A 163 8.97 12.28 -3.65
CA PRO A 163 9.48 13.64 -3.50
C PRO A 163 8.60 14.50 -2.59
N THR A 164 9.22 15.27 -1.70
CA THR A 164 8.60 16.08 -0.65
C THR A 164 7.97 17.39 -1.14
N VAL A 165 7.59 17.44 -2.41
CA VAL A 165 7.00 18.60 -3.08
C VAL A 165 5.53 18.35 -3.37
N VAL A 166 4.73 19.42 -3.39
CA VAL A 166 3.32 19.31 -3.77
C VAL A 166 3.20 18.84 -5.22
N PHE A 167 2.41 17.79 -5.44
CA PHE A 167 2.15 17.29 -6.78
C PHE A 167 1.09 18.14 -7.47
N ASN A 168 1.51 18.90 -8.49
CA ASN A 168 0.56 19.57 -9.37
C ASN A 168 -0.23 18.50 -10.13
N SER A 169 -1.52 18.33 -9.80
CA SER A 169 -2.38 17.43 -10.54
C SER A 169 -2.47 17.89 -11.99
N VAL A 170 -1.75 17.24 -12.89
CA VAL A 170 -1.97 17.39 -14.33
C VAL A 170 -3.44 17.00 -14.56
N SER A 171 -4.17 17.90 -15.23
CA SER A 171 -5.60 17.82 -15.53
C SER A 171 -6.14 16.40 -15.66
N GLN A 172 -7.26 16.15 -14.98
CA GLN A 172 -8.03 14.91 -15.02
C GLN A 172 -8.28 14.45 -16.46
N LYS A 173 -7.40 13.60 -17.00
CA LYS A 173 -7.78 12.74 -18.11
C LYS A 173 -8.62 11.63 -17.51
N ASN A 174 -9.94 11.74 -17.68
CA ASN A 174 -10.91 10.71 -17.37
C ASN A 174 -10.54 9.41 -18.11
N TYR A 175 -9.67 8.59 -17.53
CA TYR A 175 -9.43 7.26 -18.03
C TYR A 175 -10.46 6.34 -17.39
N LYS A 176 -11.49 5.97 -18.16
CA LYS A 176 -12.35 4.84 -17.82
C LYS A 176 -11.47 3.60 -17.82
N ARG A 177 -10.93 3.22 -16.66
CA ARG A 177 -10.12 2.01 -16.52
C ARG A 177 -11.07 0.80 -16.58
N SER A 178 -11.12 0.10 -17.71
CA SER A 178 -11.58 -1.29 -17.72
C SER A 178 -10.49 -2.15 -17.09
N PHE A 179 -10.88 -3.06 -16.20
CA PHE A 179 -9.99 -4.07 -15.65
C PHE A 179 -9.67 -5.08 -16.77
N GLN A 180 -8.63 -4.82 -17.56
CA GLN A 180 -8.08 -5.80 -18.48
C GLN A 180 -7.12 -6.69 -17.67
N SER A 181 -7.62 -7.80 -17.14
CA SER A 181 -6.76 -8.81 -16.53
C SER A 181 -5.84 -9.37 -17.62
N HIS A 182 -4.54 -9.06 -17.55
CA HIS A 182 -3.52 -9.77 -18.32
C HIS A 182 -3.27 -11.15 -17.71
N ILE A 183 -4.27 -12.02 -17.77
CA ILE A 183 -4.05 -13.46 -17.80
C ILE A 183 -3.92 -13.79 -19.29
N PHE A 184 -2.69 -13.82 -19.78
CA PHE A 184 -2.38 -14.32 -21.12
C PHE A 184 -2.48 -15.85 -21.15
N PHE A 185 -3.70 -16.38 -21.05
CA PHE A 185 -4.03 -17.61 -21.75
C PHE A 185 -4.67 -17.17 -23.06
N ARG A 186 -3.85 -17.05 -24.11
CA ARG A 186 -4.34 -16.85 -25.47
C ARG A 186 -5.02 -18.16 -25.87
N ILE A 187 -6.31 -18.27 -25.60
CA ILE A 187 -7.14 -19.34 -26.12
C ILE A 187 -7.05 -19.21 -27.65
N PRO A 188 -6.57 -20.23 -28.39
CA PRO A 188 -6.53 -20.18 -29.84
C PRO A 188 -7.95 -19.96 -30.37
N ASP A 189 -8.07 -19.20 -31.46
CA ASP A 189 -9.36 -18.81 -32.02
C ASP A 189 -10.29 -20.04 -32.13
N PRO A 190 -11.58 -19.93 -31.74
CA PRO A 190 -12.51 -21.05 -31.75
C PRO A 190 -12.57 -21.76 -33.11
N ASP A 191 -12.46 -21.00 -34.20
CA ASP A 191 -12.41 -21.52 -35.56
C ASP A 191 -11.18 -22.40 -35.81
N TYR A 192 -10.01 -22.01 -35.29
CA TYR A 192 -8.78 -22.79 -35.42
C TYR A 192 -8.90 -24.14 -34.69
N VAL A 193 -9.44 -24.13 -33.46
CA VAL A 193 -9.65 -25.35 -32.68
C VAL A 193 -10.64 -26.29 -33.38
N TRP A 194 -11.68 -25.73 -33.99
CA TRP A 194 -12.69 -26.49 -34.73
C TRP A 194 -12.11 -27.17 -35.97
N TRP A 195 -11.28 -26.46 -36.75
CA TRP A 195 -10.61 -27.02 -37.92
C TRP A 195 -9.55 -28.07 -37.59
N VAL A 196 -8.80 -27.91 -36.50
CA VAL A 196 -7.84 -28.93 -36.03
C VAL A 196 -8.57 -30.23 -35.65
N GLY A 197 -9.74 -30.13 -35.02
CA GLY A 197 -10.58 -31.29 -34.68
C GLY A 197 -11.03 -32.06 -35.93
N ILE A 198 -11.48 -31.37 -36.97
CA ILE A 198 -11.87 -31.99 -38.25
C ILE A 198 -10.69 -32.69 -38.92
N PHE A 199 -9.50 -32.06 -38.90
CA PHE A 199 -8.31 -32.63 -39.52
C PHE A 199 -7.85 -33.92 -38.82
N MET A 200 -7.89 -33.96 -37.48
CA MET A 200 -7.58 -35.16 -36.69
C MET A 200 -8.55 -36.32 -36.98
N ILE A 201 -9.84 -36.03 -37.14
CA ILE A 201 -10.85 -37.05 -37.47
C ILE A 201 -10.61 -37.62 -38.88
N LEU A 202 -10.28 -36.76 -39.86
CA LEU A 202 -9.97 -37.18 -41.22
C LEU A 202 -8.68 -38.01 -41.30
N LEU A 203 -7.63 -37.63 -40.57
CA LEU A 203 -6.41 -38.42 -40.51
C LEU A 203 -6.63 -39.79 -39.86
N GLY A 204 -7.41 -39.84 -38.78
CA GLY A 204 -7.77 -41.09 -38.13
C GLY A 204 -8.60 -42.01 -39.01
N SER A 205 -9.53 -41.47 -39.80
CA SER A 205 -10.37 -42.26 -40.71
C SER A 205 -9.59 -42.78 -41.92
N VAL A 206 -8.68 -41.98 -42.50
CA VAL A 206 -7.79 -42.45 -43.58
C VAL A 206 -6.83 -43.54 -43.07
N GLY A 207 -6.29 -43.38 -41.86
CA GLY A 207 -5.47 -44.40 -41.22
C GLY A 207 -6.21 -45.73 -40.97
N TYR A 208 -7.50 -45.67 -40.64
CA TYR A 208 -8.34 -46.88 -40.46
C TYR A 208 -8.57 -47.64 -41.77
N PHE A 209 -8.62 -46.96 -42.91
CA PHE A 209 -8.79 -47.60 -44.23
C PHE A 209 -7.48 -48.12 -44.86
N MET A 210 -6.33 -47.80 -44.27
CA MET A 210 -5.00 -48.27 -44.72
C MET A 210 -4.41 -49.40 -43.85
N ILE A 211 -5.25 -50.02 -43.01
CA ILE A 211 -5.02 -51.27 -42.26
C ILE A 211 -6.08 -52.29 -42.71
#